data_AF-A0A920Q9Q0-F1
#
_entry.id   AF-A0A920Q9Q0-F1
#
_cell.length_a   1.000
_cell.length_b   1.000
_cell.length_c   1.000
_cell.angle_alpha   90.00
_cell.angle_beta   90.00
_cell.angle_gamma   90.00
#
_symmetry.space_group_name_H-M   'P 1'
#
loop_
_entity.id
_entity.type
_entity.pdbx_description
1 polymer ?
#
loop_
_entity_poly.entity_id
_entity_poly.type
_entity_poly.pdbx_seq_one_letter_code
_entity_poly.pdbx_strand_id
1 'polypeptide(L)'
;MTSTKKDPVLVVLQLAGGNDALNTVVPYSNPKYFDNRPNVLIAEDQVLPIDDQIGFNPNMGPMKKIYDEGHMAVFPRSWLPQTASRSHFSLNGHLAHL
;
A
#
# COMPACT_ATOMS: atom_id res chain seq x y z
N MET A 1 16.11 6.55 41.17
CA MET A 1 15.83 7.06 39.81
C MET A 1 15.42 5.87 38.94
N THR A 2 14.13 5.61 38.80
CA THR A 2 13.63 4.54 37.92
C THR A 2 13.58 5.07 36.49
N SER A 3 14.39 4.51 35.60
CA SER A 3 14.34 4.83 34.16
C SER A 3 13.00 4.39 33.59
N THR A 4 12.22 5.32 33.06
CA THR A 4 10.92 5.08 32.41
C THR A 4 11.06 4.80 30.90
N LYS A 5 12.25 4.39 30.45
CA LYS A 5 12.51 4.14 29.04
C LYS A 5 11.90 2.79 28.65
N LYS A 6 10.73 2.83 28.01
CA LYS A 6 10.13 1.65 27.36
C LYS A 6 10.86 1.35 26.06
N ASP A 7 11.04 0.07 25.78
CA ASP A 7 11.56 -0.38 24.48
C ASP A 7 10.59 -0.01 23.35
N PRO A 8 11.09 0.23 22.12
CA PRO A 8 10.25 0.44 20.97
C PRO A 8 9.33 -0.77 20.73
N VAL A 9 8.05 -0.51 20.44
CA VAL A 9 7.08 -1.55 20.11
C VAL A 9 6.84 -1.54 18.61
N LEU A 10 7.04 -2.68 17.96
CA LEU A 10 6.66 -2.89 16.57
C LEU A 10 5.24 -3.46 16.52
N VAL A 11 4.35 -2.77 15.82
CA VAL A 11 3.00 -3.27 15.52
C VAL A 11 2.94 -3.61 14.03
N VAL A 12 2.62 -4.85 13.72
CA VAL A 12 2.43 -5.32 12.34
C VAL A 12 0.95 -5.60 12.09
N LEU A 13 0.37 -4.91 11.12
CA LEU A 13 -1.00 -5.14 10.67
C LEU A 13 -1.00 -5.80 9.31
N GLN A 14 -1.44 -7.06 9.25
CA GLN A 14 -1.60 -7.79 8.00
C GLN A 14 -3.07 -7.80 7.58
N LEU A 15 -3.38 -7.22 6.42
CA LEU A 15 -4.73 -7.18 5.85
C LEU A 15 -4.87 -8.26 4.76
N ALA A 16 -5.01 -9.52 5.17
CA ALA A 16 -5.15 -10.65 4.25
C ALA A 16 -6.47 -10.57 3.46
N GLY A 17 -6.40 -10.31 2.15
CA GLY A 17 -7.55 -10.14 1.26
C GLY A 17 -8.38 -8.86 1.50
N GLY A 18 -8.13 -8.12 2.58
CA GLY A 18 -8.88 -6.91 2.95
C GLY A 18 -8.33 -5.60 2.39
N ASN A 19 -7.08 -5.59 1.91
CA ASN A 19 -6.47 -4.41 1.29
C ASN A 19 -6.46 -4.51 -0.24
N ASP A 20 -7.06 -3.53 -0.90
CA ASP A 20 -6.94 -3.30 -2.32
C ASP A 20 -5.76 -2.37 -2.61
N ALA A 21 -4.58 -2.96 -2.77
CA ALA A 21 -3.33 -2.21 -2.87
C ALA A 21 -3.33 -1.15 -4.00
N LEU A 22 -4.04 -1.39 -5.10
CA LEU A 22 -4.13 -0.45 -6.23
C LEU A 22 -5.05 0.75 -5.95
N ASN A 23 -5.93 0.68 -4.96
CA ASN A 23 -6.71 1.83 -4.49
C ASN A 23 -6.13 2.46 -3.22
N THR A 24 -5.18 1.80 -2.57
CA THR A 24 -4.38 2.38 -1.47
C THR A 24 -3.26 3.25 -2.04
N VAL A 25 -2.49 2.71 -3.01
CA VAL A 25 -1.47 3.45 -3.77
C VAL A 25 -1.87 3.34 -5.25
N VAL A 26 -2.50 4.39 -5.73
CA VAL A 26 -3.15 4.51 -7.04
C VAL A 26 -2.11 4.84 -8.11
N PRO A 27 -1.86 3.96 -9.10
CA PRO A 27 -1.00 4.26 -10.23
C PRO A 27 -1.77 5.07 -11.29
N TYR A 28 -2.08 6.32 -10.97
CA TYR A 28 -3.00 7.15 -11.74
C TYR A 28 -2.46 7.55 -13.12
N SER A 29 -1.16 7.45 -13.37
CA SER A 29 -0.59 7.65 -14.71
C SER A 29 -0.67 6.41 -15.61
N ASN A 30 -1.13 5.26 -15.08
CA ASN A 30 -1.17 4.00 -15.82
C ASN A 30 -2.56 3.74 -16.43
N PRO A 31 -2.73 3.78 -17.76
CA PRO A 31 -4.04 3.59 -18.40
C PRO A 31 -4.67 2.22 -18.07
N LYS A 32 -3.84 1.19 -17.84
CA LYS A 32 -4.34 -0.15 -17.49
C LYS A 32 -5.08 -0.17 -16.16
N TYR A 33 -4.82 0.77 -15.24
CA TYR A 33 -5.57 0.86 -14.00
C TYR A 33 -7.04 1.17 -14.29
N PHE A 34 -7.30 2.16 -15.16
CA PHE A 34 -8.65 2.55 -15.54
C PHE A 34 -9.34 1.46 -16.37
N ASP A 35 -8.65 0.91 -17.38
CA ASP A 35 -9.21 -0.12 -18.26
C ASP A 35 -9.65 -1.37 -17.51
N ASN A 36 -8.87 -1.80 -16.51
CA ASN A 36 -9.10 -3.06 -15.80
C ASN A 36 -9.95 -2.90 -14.52
N ARG A 37 -10.34 -1.68 -14.15
CA ARG A 37 -11.04 -1.41 -12.88
C ARG A 37 -12.26 -0.49 -13.01
N PRO A 38 -13.14 -0.69 -14.00
CA PRO A 38 -14.25 0.24 -14.29
C PRO A 38 -15.19 0.50 -13.11
N ASN A 39 -15.34 -0.47 -12.20
CA ASN A 39 -16.28 -0.36 -11.07
C ASN A 39 -15.68 0.30 -9.82
N VAL A 40 -14.35 0.38 -9.72
CA VAL A 40 -13.65 0.76 -8.49
C VAL A 40 -12.44 1.66 -8.76
N LEU A 41 -12.33 2.22 -9.97
CA LEU A 41 -11.29 3.19 -10.28
C LEU A 41 -11.47 4.48 -9.47
N ILE A 42 -10.36 5.15 -9.20
CA ILE A 42 -10.31 6.49 -8.64
C ILE A 42 -9.88 7.41 -9.78
N ALA A 43 -10.64 8.48 -10.01
CA ALA A 43 -10.33 9.43 -11.07
C ALA A 43 -9.00 10.15 -10.75
N GLU A 44 -8.22 10.47 -11.78
CA GLU A 44 -6.90 11.08 -11.65
C GLU A 44 -6.93 12.37 -10.82
N ASP A 45 -7.97 13.20 -11.00
CA ASP A 45 -8.18 14.46 -10.29
C ASP A 45 -8.58 14.31 -8.81
N GLN A 46 -8.91 13.09 -8.36
CA GLN A 46 -9.26 12.79 -6.98
C GLN A 46 -8.10 12.20 -6.18
N VAL A 47 -7.02 11.80 -6.84
CA VAL A 47 -5.87 11.18 -6.19
C VAL A 47 -5.10 12.21 -5.37
N LEU A 48 -4.55 11.79 -4.23
CA LEU A 48 -3.61 12.58 -3.44
C LEU A 48 -2.17 12.28 -3.92
N PRO A 49 -1.53 13.13 -4.75
CA PRO A 49 -0.30 12.74 -5.44
C PRO A 49 0.87 12.53 -4.49
N ILE A 50 1.65 11.47 -4.71
CA ILE A 50 2.95 11.21 -4.07
C ILE A 50 4.06 11.70 -5.00
N ASP A 51 3.99 11.29 -6.27
CA ASP A 51 4.84 11.72 -7.37
C ASP A 51 4.01 11.75 -8.67
N ASP A 52 4.64 11.94 -9.83
CA ASP A 52 3.97 12.03 -11.14
C ASP A 52 3.33 10.71 -11.63
N GLN A 53 3.49 9.60 -10.90
CA GLN A 53 3.01 8.28 -11.31
C GLN A 53 2.01 7.67 -10.34
N ILE A 54 2.19 7.91 -9.05
CA ILE A 54 1.41 7.30 -7.98
C ILE A 54 0.88 8.32 -6.97
N GLY A 55 -0.26 8.01 -6.36
CA GLY A 55 -0.79 8.77 -5.25
C GLY A 55 -1.69 7.94 -4.35
N PHE A 56 -2.16 8.51 -3.25
CA PHE A 56 -3.07 7.82 -2.34
C PHE A 56 -4.53 8.01 -2.73
N ASN A 57 -5.37 7.10 -2.22
CA ASN A 57 -6.82 7.27 -2.20
C ASN A 57 -7.21 8.66 -1.62
N PRO A 58 -8.28 9.31 -2.12
CA PRO A 58 -8.80 10.54 -1.49
C PRO A 58 -9.12 10.38 0.00
N ASN A 59 -9.54 9.18 0.42
CA ASN A 59 -9.85 8.90 1.83
C ASN A 59 -8.60 8.73 2.72
N MET A 60 -7.41 8.71 2.14
CA MET A 60 -6.13 8.55 2.87
C MET A 60 -5.48 9.89 3.24
N GLY A 61 -6.23 10.99 3.28
CA GLY A 61 -5.72 12.30 3.72
C GLY A 61 -4.87 12.27 4.99
N PRO A 62 -5.28 11.58 6.07
CA PRO A 62 -4.45 11.46 7.27
C PRO A 62 -3.11 10.75 7.02
N MET A 63 -3.07 9.73 6.17
CA MET A 63 -1.83 9.01 5.83
C MET A 63 -0.92 9.86 4.93
N LYS A 64 -1.50 10.61 3.99
CA LYS A 64 -0.76 11.57 3.16
C LYS A 64 -0.04 12.61 4.02
N LYS A 65 -0.69 13.12 5.06
CA LYS A 65 -0.05 14.03 6.01
C LYS A 65 1.20 13.40 6.68
N ILE A 66 1.09 12.17 7.18
CA ILE A 66 2.22 11.47 7.83
C ILE A 66 3.35 11.19 6.81
N TYR A 67 2.98 10.89 5.56
CA TYR A 67 3.93 10.74 4.46
C TYR A 67 4.68 12.04 4.18
N ASP A 68 3.96 13.16 4.05
CA ASP A 68 4.54 14.48 3.77
C ASP A 68 5.47 14.98 4.89
N GLU A 69 5.20 14.57 6.13
CA GLU A 69 6.06 14.82 7.29
C GLU A 69 7.31 13.92 7.31
N GLY A 70 7.46 12.97 6.38
CA GLY A 70 8.59 12.05 6.31
C GLY A 70 8.54 10.91 7.34
N HIS A 71 7.37 10.68 7.94
CA HIS A 71 7.16 9.66 8.97
C HIS A 71 6.53 8.36 8.44
N MET A 72 6.27 8.27 7.15
CA MET A 72 5.74 7.08 6.49
C MET A 72 6.54 6.76 5.22
N ALA A 73 6.78 5.47 4.99
CA ALA A 73 7.34 4.97 3.75
C ALA A 73 6.38 3.99 3.09
N VAL A 74 6.31 4.03 1.76
CA VAL A 74 5.50 3.13 0.96
C VAL A 74 6.43 2.15 0.24
N PHE A 75 6.24 0.86 0.46
CA PHE A 75 6.98 -0.20 -0.22
C PHE A 75 6.00 -1.00 -1.09
N PRO A 76 5.89 -0.70 -2.40
CA PRO A 76 5.10 -1.53 -3.28
C PRO A 76 5.70 -2.93 -3.35
N ARG A 77 4.85 -3.95 -3.46
CA ARG A 77 5.31 -5.34 -3.58
C ARG A 77 6.23 -5.47 -4.79
N SER A 78 7.51 -5.68 -4.52
CA SER A 78 8.58 -5.52 -5.51
C SER A 78 8.96 -6.80 -6.26
N TRP A 79 8.35 -7.94 -5.95
CA TRP A 79 8.73 -9.18 -6.63
C TRP A 79 7.66 -10.27 -6.62
N LEU A 80 7.42 -10.85 -7.80
CA LEU A 80 6.89 -12.20 -7.99
C LEU A 80 7.62 -12.79 -9.20
N PRO A 81 8.23 -13.98 -9.09
CA PRO A 81 8.81 -14.63 -10.25
C PRO A 81 7.67 -15.00 -11.20
N GLN A 82 7.92 -14.92 -12.50
CA GLN A 82 6.90 -15.18 -13.51
C GLN A 82 6.31 -16.61 -13.42
N THR A 83 7.07 -17.52 -12.80
CA THR A 83 6.72 -18.91 -12.52
C THR A 83 5.94 -19.12 -11.22
N ALA A 84 5.78 -18.10 -10.37
CA ALA A 84 5.01 -18.23 -9.14
C ALA A 84 3.52 -18.43 -9.43
N SER A 85 2.90 -19.27 -8.59
CA SER A 85 1.44 -19.37 -8.53
C SER A 85 0.83 -17.98 -8.33
N ARG A 86 -0.12 -17.61 -9.19
CA ARG A 86 -0.89 -16.35 -9.08
C ARG A 86 -2.00 -16.44 -8.04
N SER A 87 -2.14 -17.58 -7.35
CA SER A 87 -3.11 -17.76 -6.27
C SER A 87 -2.73 -16.90 -5.07
N HIS A 88 -3.67 -16.05 -4.66
CA HIS A 88 -3.55 -15.20 -3.48
C HIS A 88 -3.31 -16.02 -2.20
N PHE A 89 -3.92 -17.20 -2.09
CA PHE A 89 -3.80 -18.07 -0.91
C PHE A 89 -2.44 -18.75 -0.80
N SER A 90 -1.92 -19.26 -1.92
CA SER A 90 -0.62 -19.93 -1.94
C SER A 90 0.54 -18.96 -1.69
N LEU A 91 0.36 -17.69 -2.05
CA LEU A 91 1.38 -16.64 -1.86
C LEU A 91 1.47 -16.12 -0.43
N ASN A 92 0.34 -15.95 0.26
CA ASN A 92 0.34 -15.46 1.65
C ASN A 92 1.10 -16.40 2.60
N GLY A 93 1.17 -17.70 2.31
CA GLY A 93 1.91 -18.69 3.10
C GLY A 93 3.45 -18.53 3.07
N HIS A 94 4.01 -17.79 2.10
CA HIS A 94 5.46 -17.54 2.05
C HIS A 94 5.91 -16.33 2.87
N LEU A 95 5.02 -15.37 3.14
CA LEU A 95 5.36 -14.17 3.93
C LEU A 95 5.36 -14.44 5.45
N ALA A 96 4.75 -15.55 5.89
CA ALA A 96 4.65 -15.91 7.31
C ALA A 96 5.92 -16.59 7.88
N HIS A 97 7.00 -16.71 7.08
CA HIS A 97 8.27 -17.33 7.49
C HIS A 97 9.47 -16.35 7.49
N LEU A 98 9.19 -15.04 7.50
CA LEU A 98 10.19 -13.98 7.75
C LEU A 98 9.96 -13.42 9.15
#